data_AF-A0A930EX97-F1
#
_entry.id   AF-A0A930EX97-F1
#
_cell.length_a   1.000
_cell.length_b   1.000
_cell.length_c   1.000
_cell.angle_alpha   90.00
_cell.angle_beta   90.00
_cell.angle_gamma   90.00
#
_symmetry.space_group_name_H-M   'P 1'
#
loop_
_entity.id
_entity.type
_entity.pdbx_description
1 polymer ?
#
loop_
_entity_poly.entity_id
_entity_poly.type
_entity_poly.pdbx_seq_one_letter_code
_entity_poly.pdbx_strand_id
1 'polypeptide(L)'
;AYSIRIQVMMIRDREYNLASRCLGTPTAKIIQHNVLPFMIPIIVTSISRDVPSFISYEVFLSYLGIGLTEKEVSLGRLISSNSAYMTSAPYLFWIPVAVAAVISISLYIVGQTLADASDPKTHM
;
A
#
# COMPACT_ATOMS: atom_id res chain seq x y z
N ALA A 1 8.12 -5.86 -8.38
CA ALA A 1 8.36 -5.71 -9.83
C ALA A 1 7.86 -6.90 -10.67
N TYR A 2 8.16 -8.16 -10.28
CA TYR A 2 7.73 -9.34 -11.04
C TYR A 2 6.21 -9.51 -11.15
N SER A 3 5.47 -9.26 -10.05
CA SER A 3 4.00 -9.30 -9.99
C SER A 3 3.34 -8.35 -11.00
N ILE A 4 3.82 -7.10 -11.04
CA ILE A 4 3.35 -6.08 -11.98
C ILE A 4 3.60 -6.51 -13.42
N ARG A 5 4.77 -7.09 -13.72
CA ARG A 5 5.09 -7.58 -15.07
C ARG A 5 4.18 -8.73 -15.52
N ILE A 6 3.83 -9.65 -14.63
CA ILE A 6 2.88 -10.73 -14.94
C ILE A 6 1.49 -10.14 -15.22
N GLN A 7 1.04 -9.20 -14.40
CA GLN A 7 -0.27 -8.54 -14.59
C GLN A 7 -0.31 -7.75 -15.90
N VAL A 8 0.79 -7.10 -16.29
CA VAL A 8 0.94 -6.45 -17.61
C VAL A 8 0.80 -7.47 -18.73
N MET A 9 1.48 -8.62 -18.66
CA MET A 9 1.35 -9.67 -19.69
C MET A 9 -0.08 -10.20 -19.77
N MET A 10 -0.72 -10.46 -18.63
CA MET A 10 -2.11 -10.92 -18.57
C MET A 10 -3.10 -9.93 -19.20
N ILE A 11 -2.93 -8.63 -18.96
CA ILE A 11 -3.81 -7.59 -19.53
C ILE A 11 -3.52 -7.41 -21.03
N ARG A 12 -2.26 -7.50 -21.44
CA ARG A 12 -1.85 -7.38 -22.85
C ARG A 12 -2.39 -8.52 -23.71
N ASP A 13 -2.45 -9.74 -23.19
CA ASP A 13 -2.91 -10.95 -23.89
C ASP A 13 -4.44 -11.16 -23.86
N ARG A 14 -5.22 -10.19 -23.35
CA ARG A 14 -6.69 -10.26 -23.38
C ARG A 14 -7.26 -10.09 -24.79
N GLU A 15 -8.37 -10.79 -25.05
CA GLU A 15 -9.07 -10.81 -26.35
C GLU A 15 -9.50 -9.42 -26.84
N TYR A 16 -9.81 -8.49 -25.93
CA TYR A 16 -10.13 -7.10 -26.26
C TYR A 16 -8.97 -6.37 -26.95
N ASN A 17 -7.74 -6.72 -26.58
CA ASN A 17 -6.53 -6.18 -27.16
C ASN A 17 -6.29 -6.74 -28.56
N LEU A 18 -6.57 -8.03 -28.76
CA LEU A 18 -6.49 -8.71 -30.04
C LEU A 18 -7.52 -8.15 -31.03
N ALA A 19 -8.77 -7.96 -30.60
CA ALA A 19 -9.84 -7.37 -31.40
C ALA A 19 -9.53 -5.92 -31.83
N SER A 20 -8.98 -5.10 -30.92
CA SER A 20 -8.59 -3.71 -31.22
C SER A 20 -7.43 -3.62 -32.21
N ARG A 21 -6.51 -4.60 -32.22
CA ARG A 21 -5.46 -4.74 -33.24
C ARG A 21 -6.02 -5.18 -34.60
N CYS A 22 -6.99 -6.08 -34.63
CA CYS A 22 -7.68 -6.48 -35.87
C CYS A 22 -8.43 -5.31 -36.52
N LEU A 23 -8.90 -4.34 -35.73
CA LEU A 23 -9.56 -3.11 -36.18
C LEU A 23 -8.57 -2.02 -36.67
N GLY A 24 -7.26 -2.28 -36.67
CA GLY A 24 -6.25 -1.33 -37.19
C GLY A 24 -5.88 -0.20 -36.23
N THR A 25 -6.22 -0.30 -34.95
CA THR A 25 -5.91 0.74 -33.96
C THR A 25 -4.41 0.79 -33.66
N PRO A 26 -3.75 1.97 -33.65
CA PRO A 26 -2.33 2.07 -33.35
C PRO A 26 -2.00 1.59 -31.93
N THR A 27 -0.92 0.82 -31.79
CA THR A 27 -0.50 0.17 -30.53
C THR A 27 -0.34 1.16 -29.37
N ALA A 28 0.09 2.40 -29.62
CA ALA A 28 0.23 3.42 -28.58
C ALA A 28 -1.13 3.84 -27.96
N LYS A 29 -2.18 3.92 -28.79
CA LYS A 29 -3.54 4.27 -28.34
C LYS A 29 -4.16 3.14 -27.54
N ILE A 30 -3.87 1.90 -27.93
CA ILE A 30 -4.27 0.69 -27.20
C ILE A 30 -3.61 0.65 -25.80
N ILE A 31 -2.32 0.97 -25.69
CA ILE A 31 -1.64 0.99 -24.39
C ILE A 31 -2.24 2.05 -23.47
N GLN A 32 -2.44 3.28 -23.95
CA GLN A 32 -2.94 4.38 -23.13
C GLN A 32 -4.42 4.24 -22.76
N HIS A 33 -5.26 3.69 -23.65
CA HIS A 33 -6.71 3.69 -23.48
C HIS A 33 -7.29 2.35 -23.03
N ASN A 34 -6.59 1.24 -23.30
CA ASN A 34 -7.03 -0.11 -22.91
C ASN A 34 -6.17 -0.69 -21.78
N VAL A 35 -4.85 -0.60 -21.86
CA VAL A 35 -3.97 -1.26 -20.88
C VAL A 35 -3.79 -0.41 -19.62
N LEU A 36 -3.53 0.89 -19.77
CA LEU A 36 -3.27 1.81 -18.65
C LEU A 36 -4.42 1.89 -17.65
N PRO A 37 -5.70 2.14 -18.02
CA PRO A 37 -6.78 2.23 -17.05
C PRO A 37 -7.03 0.91 -16.32
N PHE A 38 -6.83 -0.24 -16.98
CA PHE A 38 -6.95 -1.56 -16.33
C PHE A 38 -5.82 -1.88 -15.36
N MET A 39 -4.67 -1.23 -15.47
CA MET A 39 -3.54 -1.42 -14.56
C MET A 39 -3.63 -0.56 -13.30
N ILE A 40 -4.31 0.59 -13.34
CA ILE A 40 -4.43 1.51 -12.20
C ILE A 40 -4.95 0.80 -10.93
N PRO A 41 -6.12 0.12 -10.93
CA PRO A 41 -6.62 -0.51 -9.70
C PRO A 41 -5.69 -1.60 -9.17
N ILE A 42 -4.98 -2.30 -10.05
CA ILE A 42 -4.00 -3.32 -9.68
C ILE A 42 -2.83 -2.70 -8.92
N ILE A 43 -2.28 -1.58 -9.43
CA ILE A 43 -1.19 -0.85 -8.81
C ILE A 43 -1.64 -0.25 -7.47
N VAL A 44 -2.81 0.40 -7.44
CA VAL A 44 -3.33 1.05 -6.23
C VAL A 44 -3.62 0.01 -5.13
N THR A 45 -4.17 -1.15 -5.49
CA THR A 45 -4.39 -2.25 -4.52
C THR A 45 -3.07 -2.80 -3.98
N SER A 46 -2.02 -2.91 -4.80
CA SER A 46 -0.70 -3.35 -4.33
C SER A 46 -0.12 -2.36 -3.33
N ILE A 47 -0.10 -1.07 -3.68
CA ILE A 47 0.42 -0.01 -2.82
C ILE A 47 -0.36 0.05 -1.52
N SER A 48 -1.68 -0.11 -1.56
CA SER A 48 -2.54 -0.09 -0.37
C SER A 48 -2.23 -1.20 0.64
N ARG A 49 -1.71 -2.35 0.17
CA ARG A 49 -1.23 -3.43 1.04
C ARG A 49 0.21 -3.23 1.51
N ASP A 50 1.03 -2.59 0.69
CA ASP A 50 2.44 -2.35 1.01
C ASP A 50 2.58 -1.23 2.07
N VAL A 51 1.73 -0.19 2.06
CA VAL A 51 1.79 0.93 3.01
C VAL A 51 1.72 0.48 4.49
N PRO A 52 0.75 -0.33 4.94
CA PRO A 52 0.73 -0.84 6.32
C PRO A 52 1.92 -1.73 6.64
N SER A 53 2.42 -2.49 5.65
CA SER A 53 3.60 -3.33 5.84
C SER A 53 4.83 -2.48 6.17
N PHE A 54 5.05 -1.39 5.44
CA PHE A 54 6.16 -0.46 5.70
C PHE A 54 6.05 0.20 7.07
N ILE A 55 4.86 0.64 7.49
CA ILE A 55 4.65 1.23 8.82
C ILE A 55 5.00 0.22 9.92
N SER A 56 4.56 -1.04 9.77
CA SER A 56 4.89 -2.11 10.71
C SER A 56 6.40 -2.35 10.79
N TYR A 57 7.09 -2.37 9.65
CA TYR A 57 8.54 -2.48 9.59
C TYR A 57 9.26 -1.31 10.27
N GLU A 58 8.79 -0.09 10.07
CA GLU A 58 9.36 1.11 10.71
C GLU A 58 9.22 1.04 12.23
N VAL A 59 8.04 0.68 12.73
CA VAL A 59 7.77 0.50 14.17
C VAL A 59 8.66 -0.61 14.74
N PHE A 60 8.80 -1.73 14.03
CA PHE A 60 9.64 -2.85 14.45
C PHE A 60 11.13 -2.48 14.51
N LEU A 61 11.66 -1.80 13.50
CA LEU A 61 13.06 -1.35 13.46
C LEU A 61 13.34 -0.25 14.50
N SER A 62 12.39 0.68 14.68
CA SER A 62 12.47 1.73 15.70
C SER A 62 12.39 1.15 17.12
N TYR A 63 11.63 0.08 17.33
CA TYR A 63 11.61 -0.65 18.60
C TYR A 63 12.95 -1.30 18.92
N LEU A 64 13.63 -1.88 17.92
CA LEU A 64 14.98 -2.44 18.05
C LEU A 64 16.08 -1.38 18.24
N GLY A 65 15.76 -0.09 18.12
CA GLY A 65 16.72 1.00 18.28
C GLY A 65 17.60 1.26 17.05
N ILE A 66 17.31 0.62 15.91
CA ILE A 66 18.04 0.76 14.62
C ILE A 66 17.31 1.77 13.70
N GLY A 67 16.26 2.43 14.20
CA GLY A 67 15.45 3.41 13.48
C GLY A 67 15.99 4.86 13.54
N LEU A 68 15.12 5.79 13.14
CA LEU A 68 15.37 7.25 13.09
C LEU A 68 16.03 7.79 14.38
N THR A 69 16.91 8.79 14.21
CA THR A 69 17.67 9.44 15.29
C THR A 69 16.79 9.86 16.46
N GLU A 70 17.31 9.78 17.70
CA GLU A 70 16.68 10.16 18.98
C GLU A 70 15.87 11.46 19.02
N LYS A 71 16.13 12.38 18.09
CA LYS A 71 15.42 13.65 17.98
C LYS A 71 14.03 13.55 17.35
N GLU A 72 13.75 12.51 16.57
CA GLU A 72 12.46 12.33 15.90
C GLU A 72 11.57 11.38 16.68
N VAL A 73 10.40 11.88 17.09
CA VAL A 73 9.42 11.10 17.84
C VAL A 73 8.69 10.15 16.88
N SER A 74 9.20 8.92 16.73
CA SER A 74 8.53 7.86 15.97
C SER A 74 7.66 6.98 16.87
N LEU A 75 6.61 6.37 16.30
CA LEU A 75 5.70 5.48 17.02
C LEU A 75 6.43 4.30 17.68
N GLY A 76 7.43 3.71 17.01
CA GLY A 76 8.22 2.61 17.59
C GLY A 76 9.19 3.05 18.69
N ARG A 77 9.68 4.29 18.65
CA ARG A 77 10.53 4.84 19.71
C ARG A 77 9.74 5.21 20.97
N LEU A 78 8.51 5.68 20.81
CA LEU A 78 7.56 5.82 21.92
C LEU A 78 7.34 4.46 22.60
N ILE A 79 7.22 3.38 21.83
CA ILE A 79 7.05 2.03 22.40
C ILE A 79 8.33 1.57 23.13
N SER A 80 9.53 1.77 22.57
CA SER A 80 10.78 1.33 23.20
C SER A 80 11.12 2.09 24.48
N SER A 81 10.93 3.42 24.50
CA SER A 81 11.14 4.26 25.69
C SER A 81 10.13 3.96 26.81
N ASN A 82 8.90 3.59 26.46
CA ASN A 82 7.87 3.19 27.43
C ASN A 82 7.97 1.72 27.87
N SER A 83 8.78 0.89 27.19
CA SER A 83 9.02 -0.50 27.59
C SER A 83 9.72 -0.61 28.95
N ALA A 84 10.56 0.37 29.32
CA ALA A 84 11.20 0.42 30.63
C ALA A 84 10.21 0.74 31.78
N TYR A 85 9.09 1.40 31.45
CA TYR A 85 8.03 1.75 32.40
C TYR A 85 6.92 0.70 32.47
N MET A 86 7.05 -0.43 31.78
CA MET A 86 6.03 -1.48 31.73
C MET A 86 5.68 -2.04 33.11
N THR A 87 6.63 -2.03 34.06
CA THR A 87 6.42 -2.49 35.44
C THR A 87 5.83 -1.43 36.37
N SER A 88 5.94 -0.14 36.04
CA SER A 88 5.50 0.98 36.88
C SER A 88 4.21 1.65 36.39
N ALA A 89 3.99 1.68 35.07
CA ALA A 89 2.87 2.39 34.43
C ALA A 89 2.52 1.73 33.08
N PRO A 90 1.80 0.58 33.08
CA PRO A 90 1.47 -0.16 31.86
C PRO A 90 0.59 0.62 30.87
N TYR A 91 -0.13 1.65 31.32
CA TYR A 91 -0.95 2.52 30.48
C TYR A 91 -0.10 3.37 29.50
N LEU A 92 1.13 3.72 29.89
CA LEU A 92 2.03 4.55 29.06
C LEU A 92 2.54 3.78 27.82
N PHE A 93 2.55 2.45 27.89
CA PHE A 93 2.94 1.57 26.78
C PHE A 93 1.75 1.26 25.86
N TRP A 94 0.57 0.99 26.41
CA TRP A 94 -0.60 0.61 25.61
C TRP A 94 -1.15 1.73 24.73
N ILE A 95 -1.07 2.98 25.18
CA ILE A 95 -1.55 4.15 24.42
C ILE A 95 -0.84 4.29 23.06
N PRO A 96 0.51 4.38 22.96
CA PRO A 96 1.18 4.53 21.68
C PRO A 96 0.99 3.31 20.76
N VAL A 97 0.88 2.09 21.32
CA VAL A 97 0.58 0.88 20.54
C VAL A 97 -0.83 0.96 19.93
N ALA A 98 -1.84 1.34 20.71
CA ALA A 98 -3.20 1.48 20.22
C ALA A 98 -3.31 2.58 19.15
N VAL A 99 -2.64 3.71 19.33
CA VAL A 99 -2.60 4.80 18.34
C VAL A 99 -1.94 4.35 17.04
N ALA A 100 -0.80 3.65 17.12
CA ALA A 100 -0.13 3.10 15.93
C ALA A 100 -1.01 2.11 15.17
N ALA A 101 -1.72 1.23 15.89
CA ALA A 101 -2.65 0.28 15.32
C ALA A 101 -3.83 0.99 14.61
N VAL A 102 -4.44 1.98 15.26
CA VAL A 102 -5.56 2.75 14.69
C VAL A 102 -5.13 3.50 13.43
N ILE A 103 -3.95 4.15 13.45
CA ILE A 103 -3.41 4.85 12.27
C ILE A 103 -3.18 3.86 11.13
N SER A 104 -2.51 2.74 11.41
CA SER A 104 -2.21 1.72 10.38
C SER A 104 -3.49 1.15 9.76
N ILE A 105 -4.50 0.86 10.57
CA ILE A 105 -5.80 0.35 10.11
C ILE A 105 -6.53 1.42 9.30
N SER A 106 -6.55 2.67 9.75
CA SER A 106 -7.20 3.76 9.01
C SER A 106 -6.57 3.99 7.64
N LEU A 107 -5.23 3.99 7.55
CA LEU A 107 -4.51 4.13 6.28
C LEU A 107 -4.71 2.93 5.36
N TYR A 108 -4.77 1.72 5.92
CA TYR A 108 -5.11 0.53 5.14
C TYR A 108 -6.51 0.64 4.51
N ILE A 109 -7.51 1.01 5.30
CA ILE A 109 -8.89 1.15 4.82
C ILE A 109 -8.98 2.27 3.78
N VAL A 110 -8.38 3.44 4.05
CA VAL A 110 -8.37 4.57 3.11
C VAL A 110 -7.67 4.17 1.80
N GLY A 111 -6.53 3.49 1.88
CA GLY A 111 -5.82 2.97 0.70
C GLY A 111 -6.70 2.02 -0.10
N GLN A 112 -7.34 1.06 0.57
CA GLN A 112 -8.24 0.11 -0.08
C GLN A 112 -9.45 0.81 -0.74
N THR A 113 -10.07 1.78 -0.07
CA THR A 113 -11.17 2.55 -0.66
C THR A 113 -10.73 3.41 -1.85
N LEU A 114 -9.50 3.93 -1.83
CA LEU A 114 -8.92 4.65 -2.95
C LEU A 114 -8.61 3.69 -4.12
N ALA A 115 -8.20 2.46 -3.83
CA ALA A 115 -8.02 1.40 -4.82
C ALA A 115 -9.33 1.04 -5.51
N ASP A 116 -10.39 0.84 -4.71
CA ASP A 116 -11.72 0.52 -5.21
C ASP A 116 -12.31 1.70 -6.01
N ALA A 117 -12.14 2.95 -5.53
CA ALA A 117 -12.57 4.15 -6.25
C ALA A 117 -11.78 4.36 -7.56
N SER A 118 -10.54 3.88 -7.64
CA SER A 118 -9.71 3.94 -8.84
C SER A 118 -9.96 2.78 -9.81
N ASP A 119 -10.83 1.82 -9.46
CA ASP A 119 -11.22 0.74 -10.38
C ASP A 119 -12.22 1.27 -11.44
N PRO A 120 -11.82 1.34 -12.72
CA PRO A 120 -12.72 1.79 -13.80
C PRO A 120 -13.88 0.81 -14.04
N LYS A 121 -13.87 -0.39 -13.43
CA LYS A 121 -15.00 -1.33 -13.51
C LYS A 121 -16.30 -0.81 -12.91
N THR A 122 -16.25 0.20 -12.03
CA THR A 122 -17.45 0.79 -11.44
C THR A 122 -18.23 1.68 -12.43
N HIS A 123 -17.64 1.96 -13.59
CA HIS A 123 -18.23 2.76 -14.67
C HIS A 123 -18.55 1.96 -15.95
N MET A 124 -18.73 0.63 -15.85
CA MET A 124 -19.30 -0.20 -16.93
C MET A 124 -20.83 -0.20 -16.90
#